data_AF-A0A6P5IDH6-F1
#
_entry.id   AF-A0A6P5IDH6-F1
#
_cell.length_a   1.000
_cell.length_b   1.000
_cell.length_c   1.000
_cell.angle_alpha   90.00
_cell.angle_beta   90.00
_cell.angle_gamma   90.00
#
_symmetry.space_group_name_H-M   'P 1'
#
loop_
_entity.id
_entity.type
_entity.pdbx_description
1 polymer ?
#
loop_
_entity_poly.entity_id
_entity_poly.type
_entity_poly.pdbx_seq_one_letter_code
_entity_poly.pdbx_strand_id
1 'polypeptide(L)'
;WSLILVFPALLTSVPCRDKSLENGKGNPIYLGVEGHKLCLCCEASGGQPILKLEEKDIMKLYHAPKAEKPFVFHVNTNGTTSTFQSAAYPGWFICSSTEKGKPVKMTKDVGKDNTAFYFDPKV
;
A
#
# COMPACT_ATOMS: atom_id res chain seq x y z
N TRP A 1 -11.13 -31.80 -11.76
CA TRP A 1 -10.50 -30.96 -10.73
C TRP A 1 -9.58 -29.99 -11.46
N SER A 2 -10.04 -28.77 -11.73
CA SER A 2 -9.19 -27.75 -12.36
C SER A 2 -8.31 -27.12 -11.29
N LEU A 3 -7.00 -27.27 -11.40
CA LEU A 3 -6.05 -26.51 -10.60
C LEU A 3 -6.14 -25.04 -11.07
N ILE A 4 -6.72 -24.17 -10.26
CA ILE A 4 -6.64 -22.73 -10.50
C ILE A 4 -5.19 -22.33 -10.21
N LEU A 5 -4.43 -22.07 -11.25
CA LEU A 5 -3.11 -21.45 -11.14
C LEU A 5 -3.31 -20.00 -10.67
N VAL A 6 -2.77 -19.68 -9.50
CA VAL A 6 -2.73 -18.32 -8.97
C VAL A 6 -1.34 -17.76 -9.26
N PHE A 7 -1.27 -16.74 -10.11
CA PHE A 7 -0.05 -15.99 -10.33
C PHE A 7 0.01 -14.82 -9.33
N PRO A 8 1.16 -14.57 -8.69
CA PRO A 8 1.29 -13.42 -7.80
C PRO A 8 1.09 -12.13 -8.60
N ALA A 9 0.31 -11.21 -8.04
CA ALA A 9 0.24 -9.85 -8.58
C ALA A 9 1.60 -9.17 -8.39
N LEU A 10 2.12 -8.59 -9.47
CA LEU A 10 3.32 -7.77 -9.41
C LEU A 10 2.92 -6.33 -9.10
N LEU A 11 3.56 -5.76 -8.09
CA LEU A 11 3.37 -4.35 -7.74
C LEU A 11 4.54 -3.53 -8.28
N THR A 12 4.24 -2.33 -8.73
CA THR A 12 5.20 -1.27 -9.00
C THR A 12 5.11 -0.22 -7.90
N SER A 13 6.25 0.35 -7.51
CA SER A 13 6.31 1.41 -6.52
C SER A 13 7.09 2.59 -7.08
N VAL A 14 6.63 3.81 -6.79
CA VAL A 14 7.37 5.04 -7.10
C VAL A 14 7.36 5.95 -5.88
N PRO A 15 8.44 6.73 -5.62
CA PRO A 15 8.47 7.61 -4.47
C PRO A 15 7.49 8.78 -4.65
N CYS A 16 6.81 9.15 -3.57
CA CYS A 16 6.04 10.38 -3.53
C CYS A 16 6.99 11.58 -3.37
N ARG A 17 6.90 12.55 -4.27
CA ARG A 17 7.80 13.72 -4.31
C ARG A 17 7.32 14.92 -3.49
N ASP A 18 6.15 14.82 -2.86
CA ASP A 18 5.61 15.88 -2.00
C ASP A 18 6.36 15.93 -0.66
N LYS A 19 7.28 16.89 -0.54
CA LYS A 19 8.12 17.09 0.64
C LYS A 19 7.34 17.40 1.91
N SER A 20 6.07 17.83 1.82
CA SER A 20 5.25 18.07 3.01
C SER A 20 4.89 16.78 3.77
N LEU A 21 5.12 15.61 3.16
CA LEU A 21 4.85 14.30 3.76
C LEU A 21 6.10 13.64 4.37
N GLU A 22 7.28 14.23 4.23
CA GLU A 22 8.52 13.79 4.88
C GLU A 22 8.47 14.14 6.39
N ASN A 23 7.98 13.23 7.22
CA ASN A 23 7.77 13.47 8.66
C ASN A 23 8.34 12.38 9.57
N GLY A 24 9.40 11.69 9.13
CA GLY A 24 10.07 10.64 9.91
C GLY A 24 9.27 9.34 10.06
N LYS A 25 8.12 9.19 9.37
CA LYS A 25 7.25 8.01 9.42
C LYS A 25 7.63 6.92 8.42
N GLY A 26 8.77 7.05 7.75
CA GLY A 26 9.19 6.21 6.63
C GLY A 26 9.13 6.95 5.29
N ASN A 27 9.56 6.28 4.22
CA ASN A 27 9.60 6.87 2.88
C ASN A 27 8.19 6.87 2.28
N PRO A 28 7.63 8.02 1.84
CA PRO A 28 6.31 8.05 1.24
C PRO A 28 6.39 7.50 -0.20
N ILE A 29 5.56 6.52 -0.52
CA ILE A 29 5.50 5.87 -1.84
C ILE A 29 4.05 5.77 -2.33
N TYR A 30 3.93 5.61 -3.65
CA TYR A 30 2.72 5.11 -4.30
C TYR A 30 2.93 3.65 -4.68
N LEU A 31 1.87 2.86 -4.63
CA LEU A 31 1.86 1.44 -5.01
C LEU A 31 0.82 1.22 -6.11
N GLY A 32 1.27 0.68 -7.24
CA GLY A 32 0.45 0.36 -8.41
C GLY A 32 0.57 -1.10 -8.80
N VAL A 33 -0.35 -1.59 -9.61
CA VAL A 33 -0.29 -2.95 -10.18
C VAL A 33 0.48 -2.89 -11.51
N GLU A 34 1.57 -3.66 -11.63
CA GLU A 34 2.44 -3.65 -12.81
C GLU A 34 1.63 -4.03 -14.07
N GLY A 35 1.72 -3.21 -15.12
CA GLY A 35 0.97 -3.41 -16.37
C GLY A 35 -0.48 -2.91 -16.35
N HIS A 36 -0.97 -2.36 -15.24
CA HIS A 36 -2.34 -1.86 -15.12
C HIS A 36 -2.39 -0.41 -14.61
N LYS A 37 -3.41 0.34 -15.01
CA LYS A 37 -3.70 1.68 -14.45
C LYS A 37 -4.51 1.57 -13.16
N LEU A 38 -4.01 0.78 -12.22
CA LEU A 38 -4.64 0.55 -10.92
C LEU A 38 -3.63 0.86 -9.82
N CYS A 39 -4.02 1.70 -8.86
CA CYS A 39 -3.21 2.02 -7.68
C CYS A 39 -3.94 1.62 -6.39
N LEU A 40 -3.16 1.25 -5.37
CA LEU A 40 -3.68 1.07 -4.03
C LEU A 40 -4.12 2.42 -3.46
N CYS A 41 -5.32 2.44 -2.92
CA CYS A 41 -5.92 3.61 -2.28
C CYS A 41 -6.49 3.22 -0.92
N CYS A 42 -6.23 4.06 0.09
CA CYS A 42 -6.79 3.96 1.42
C CYS A 42 -7.81 5.08 1.62
N GLU A 43 -9.08 4.71 1.72
CA GLU A 43 -10.20 5.65 1.91
C GLU A 43 -11.17 5.12 2.97
N ALA A 44 -11.96 6.02 3.56
CA ALA A 44 -12.99 5.62 4.49
C ALA A 44 -14.21 5.05 3.75
N SER A 45 -14.68 3.89 4.20
CA SER A 45 -15.99 3.34 3.87
C SER A 45 -16.68 2.89 5.16
N GLY A 46 -17.94 3.29 5.35
CA GLY A 46 -18.67 2.98 6.60
C GLY A 46 -17.96 3.50 7.88
N GLY A 47 -17.19 4.58 7.77
CA GLY A 47 -16.48 5.19 8.91
C GLY A 47 -15.13 4.54 9.25
N GLN A 48 -14.67 3.53 8.51
CA GLN A 48 -13.35 2.91 8.71
C GLN A 48 -12.49 2.94 7.44
N PRO A 49 -11.16 3.09 7.57
CA PRO A 49 -10.25 2.99 6.42
C PRO A 49 -10.29 1.59 5.81
N ILE A 50 -10.43 1.53 4.50
CA ILE A 50 -10.36 0.30 3.70
C ILE A 50 -9.28 0.44 2.64
N LEU A 51 -8.70 -0.70 2.25
CA LEU A 51 -7.78 -0.77 1.12
C LEU A 51 -8.57 -1.15 -0.13
N LYS A 52 -8.41 -0.39 -1.20
CA LYS A 52 -9.04 -0.67 -2.50
C LYS A 52 -8.07 -0.43 -3.65
N LEU A 53 -8.41 -0.96 -4.81
CA LEU A 53 -7.78 -0.60 -6.08
C LEU A 53 -8.63 0.47 -6.75
N GLU A 54 -7.98 1.54 -7.20
CA GLU A 54 -8.62 2.65 -7.91
C GLU A 54 -7.98 2.82 -9.29
N GLU A 55 -8.80 3.18 -10.28
CA GLU A 55 -8.31 3.45 -11.64
C GLU A 55 -7.49 4.73 -11.64
N LYS A 56 -6.17 4.55 -11.56
CA LYS A 56 -5.19 5.63 -11.45
C LYS A 56 -3.88 5.18 -12.06
N ASP A 57 -3.33 6.07 -12.88
CA ASP A 57 -1.98 5.91 -13.41
C ASP A 57 -0.96 6.35 -12.36
N ILE A 58 -0.08 5.44 -11.95
CA ILE A 58 0.92 5.69 -10.92
C ILE A 58 1.88 6.83 -11.31
N MET A 59 2.16 7.01 -12.60
CA MET A 59 3.04 8.09 -13.06
C MET A 59 2.34 9.46 -12.98
N LYS A 60 1.01 9.51 -13.07
CA LYS A 60 0.27 10.76 -12.79
C LYS A 60 0.40 11.16 -11.32
N LEU A 61 0.34 10.19 -10.40
CA LEU A 61 0.56 10.43 -8.96
C LEU A 61 2.00 10.90 -8.70
N TYR A 62 2.98 10.28 -9.36
CA TYR A 62 4.40 10.63 -9.26
C TYR A 62 4.71 12.07 -9.70
N HIS A 63 4.13 12.49 -10.82
CA HIS A 63 4.36 13.82 -11.39
C HIS A 63 3.50 14.92 -10.76
N ALA A 64 2.52 14.57 -9.93
CA ALA A 64 1.67 15.55 -9.26
C ALA A 64 2.50 16.41 -8.27
N PRO A 65 2.34 17.75 -8.29
CA PRO A 65 3.10 18.64 -7.41
C PRO A 65 2.69 18.51 -5.94
N LYS A 66 1.43 18.10 -5.69
CA LYS A 66 0.89 17.79 -4.37
C LYS A 66 0.41 16.36 -4.36
N ALA A 67 0.65 15.68 -3.25
CA ALA A 67 0.26 14.29 -3.10
C ALA A 67 -1.24 14.13 -2.88
N GLU A 68 -1.82 13.15 -3.57
CA GLU A 68 -3.16 12.63 -3.25
C GLU A 68 -3.02 11.67 -2.07
N LYS A 69 -3.13 12.20 -0.85
CA LYS A 69 -2.88 11.46 0.41
C LYS A 69 -3.51 10.06 0.50
N PRO A 70 -4.73 9.79 0.02
CA PRO A 70 -5.31 8.44 0.03
C PRO A 70 -4.46 7.37 -0.67
N PHE A 71 -3.66 7.75 -1.67
CA PHE A 71 -2.78 6.86 -2.43
C PHE A 71 -1.38 6.72 -1.83
N VAL A 72 -1.03 7.52 -0.82
CA VAL A 72 0.33 7.53 -0.26
C VAL A 72 0.41 6.57 0.93
N PHE A 73 1.44 5.74 0.90
CA PHE A 73 1.82 4.88 2.02
C PHE A 73 3.24 5.21 2.46
N HIS A 74 3.45 5.37 3.76
CA HIS A 74 4.79 5.47 4.34
C HIS A 74 5.34 4.05 4.52
N VAL A 75 6.40 3.73 3.79
CA VAL A 75 7.12 2.46 3.93
C VAL A 75 8.20 2.58 5.00
N ASN A 76 8.18 1.66 5.97
CA ASN A 76 9.19 1.56 7.01
C ASN A 76 9.77 0.15 7.04
N THR A 77 11.06 0.04 6.78
CA THR A 77 11.80 -1.23 6.68
C THR A 77 12.52 -1.52 7.98
N ASN A 78 12.25 -2.69 8.56
CA ASN A 78 12.93 -3.22 9.72
C ASN A 78 13.50 -4.61 9.38
N GLY A 79 14.83 -4.69 9.28
CA GLY A 79 15.52 -5.88 8.80
C GLY A 79 15.13 -6.20 7.35
N THR A 80 14.55 -7.39 7.14
CA THR A 80 14.18 -7.90 5.81
C THR A 80 12.71 -7.64 5.44
N THR A 81 11.95 -6.99 6.33
CA THR A 81 10.53 -6.76 6.13
C THR A 81 10.20 -5.28 6.19
N SER A 82 9.12 -4.90 5.52
CA SER A 82 8.58 -3.55 5.51
C SER A 82 7.12 -3.52 5.94
N THR A 83 6.75 -2.43 6.59
CA THR A 83 5.36 -2.08 6.90
C THR A 83 4.94 -0.91 6.01
N PHE A 84 3.64 -0.82 5.72
CA PHE A 84 3.08 0.22 4.86
C PHE A 84 1.95 0.92 5.58
N GLN A 85 2.23 2.10 6.14
CA GLN A 85 1.26 2.90 6.87
C GLN A 85 0.54 3.86 5.93
N SER A 86 -0.78 4.03 6.05
CA SER A 86 -1.51 5.05 5.29
C SER A 86 -1.10 6.47 5.70
N ALA A 87 -0.86 7.33 4.71
CA ALA A 87 -0.65 8.76 4.95
C ALA A 87 -1.96 9.51 5.25
N ALA A 88 -3.09 9.05 4.68
CA ALA A 88 -4.42 9.61 4.93
C ALA A 88 -4.97 9.21 6.30
N TYR A 89 -4.62 8.01 6.79
CA TYR A 89 -5.10 7.47 8.06
C TYR A 89 -3.92 6.99 8.92
N PRO A 90 -3.26 7.89 9.68
CA PRO A 90 -2.13 7.53 10.54
C PRO A 90 -2.48 6.40 11.52
N GLY A 91 -1.53 5.48 11.72
CA GLY A 91 -1.72 4.29 12.56
C GLY A 91 -2.46 3.13 11.88
N TRP A 92 -2.93 3.30 10.65
CA TRP A 92 -3.48 2.22 9.85
C TRP A 92 -2.46 1.66 8.87
N PHE A 93 -2.33 0.34 8.83
CA PHE A 93 -1.34 -0.37 8.04
C PHE A 93 -2.02 -1.32 7.06
N ILE A 94 -1.40 -1.50 5.89
CA ILE A 94 -1.73 -2.64 5.02
C ILE A 94 -1.46 -3.91 5.82
N CYS A 95 -2.38 -4.88 5.76
CA CYS A 95 -2.21 -6.16 6.43
C CYS A 95 -2.85 -7.32 5.68
N SER A 96 -2.37 -8.52 5.97
CA SER A 96 -3.00 -9.78 5.54
C SER A 96 -3.55 -10.56 6.73
N SER A 97 -4.57 -11.39 6.47
CA SER A 97 -5.11 -12.32 7.45
C SER A 97 -4.15 -13.50 7.67
N THR A 98 -4.23 -14.13 8.85
CA THR A 98 -3.64 -15.45 9.10
C THR A 98 -4.39 -16.56 8.34
N GLU A 99 -5.65 -16.33 7.99
CA GLU A 99 -6.46 -17.21 7.15
C GLU A 99 -6.17 -17.02 5.66
N LYS A 100 -5.97 -18.12 4.93
CA LYS A 100 -5.75 -18.12 3.47
C LYS A 100 -6.99 -17.66 2.71
N GLY A 101 -6.78 -17.04 1.54
CA GLY A 101 -7.86 -16.64 0.62
C GLY A 101 -8.64 -15.40 1.07
N LYS A 102 -8.19 -14.69 2.11
CA LYS A 102 -8.76 -13.41 2.53
C LYS A 102 -8.10 -12.24 1.79
N PRO A 103 -8.84 -11.15 1.53
CA PRO A 103 -8.28 -9.96 0.91
C PRO A 103 -7.24 -9.29 1.82
N VAL A 104 -6.32 -8.56 1.19
CA VAL A 104 -5.46 -7.59 1.89
C VAL A 104 -6.33 -6.40 2.30
N LYS A 105 -6.16 -5.91 3.52
CA LYS A 105 -7.00 -4.88 4.13
C LYS A 105 -6.16 -3.83 4.86
N MET A 106 -6.82 -2.86 5.46
CA MET A 106 -6.21 -1.95 6.44
C MET A 106 -6.50 -2.43 7.86
N THR A 107 -5.56 -2.26 8.78
CA THR A 107 -5.74 -2.56 10.21
C THR A 107 -5.04 -1.54 11.10
N LYS A 108 -5.52 -1.41 12.33
CA LYS A 108 -4.84 -0.73 13.44
C LYS A 108 -4.32 -1.71 14.51
N ASP A 109 -4.74 -2.96 14.44
CA ASP A 109 -4.48 -3.98 15.47
C ASP A 109 -3.21 -4.76 15.13
N VAL A 110 -2.06 -4.09 15.32
CA VAL A 110 -0.73 -4.69 15.11
C VAL A 110 -0.53 -5.84 16.11
N GLY A 111 -0.42 -7.07 15.60
CA GLY A 111 -0.25 -8.29 16.42
C GLY A 111 -1.32 -9.36 16.19
N LYS A 112 -2.50 -9.01 15.66
CA LYS A 112 -3.54 -9.97 15.24
C LYS A 112 -3.47 -10.29 13.75
N ASP A 113 -3.22 -9.26 12.94
CA ASP A 113 -3.00 -9.38 11.50
C ASP A 113 -1.50 -9.26 11.16
N ASN A 114 -1.09 -9.78 10.00
CA ASN A 114 0.30 -9.67 9.55
C ASN A 114 0.50 -8.32 8.83
N THR A 115 1.40 -7.48 9.36
CA THR A 115 1.71 -6.15 8.79
C THR A 115 3.13 -6.05 8.23
N ALA A 116 3.95 -7.08 8.43
CA ALA A 116 5.33 -7.15 7.95
C ALA A 116 5.36 -7.94 6.63
N PHE A 117 5.80 -7.29 5.56
CA PHE A 117 5.88 -7.88 4.23
C PHE A 117 7.32 -7.90 3.75
N TYR A 118 7.71 -8.97 3.07
CA TYR A 118 8.90 -8.91 2.22
C TYR A 118 8.62 -7.98 1.06
N PHE A 119 9.46 -6.96 0.91
CA PHE A 119 9.30 -5.95 -0.11
C PHE A 119 10.67 -5.65 -0.71
N ASP A 120 10.83 -6.03 -1.97
CA ASP A 120 12.00 -5.70 -2.76
C ASP A 120 11.55 -4.69 -3.82
N PRO A 121 11.76 -3.38 -3.60
CA PRO A 121 11.44 -2.38 -4.61
C PRO A 121 12.33 -2.63 -5.82
N LYS A 122 11.73 -2.93 -6.98
CA LYS A 122 12.48 -2.92 -8.25
C LYS A 122 13.05 -1.50 -8.43
N VAL A 123 14.37 -1.39 -8.32
CA VAL A 123 15.15 -0.16 -8.52
C VAL A 123 15.15 0.23 -9.99
#